data_AF-A0A840N4A4-F1
#
_entry.id   AF-A0A840N4A4-F1
#
_cell.length_a   1.000
_cell.length_b   1.000
_cell.length_c   1.000
_cell.angle_alpha   90.00
_cell.angle_beta   90.00
_cell.angle_gamma   90.00
#
_symmetry.space_group_name_H-M   'P 1'
#
loop_
_entity.id
_entity.type
_entity.pdbx_description
1 polymer ?
#
loop_
_entity_poly.entity_id
_entity_poly.type
_entity_poly.pdbx_seq_one_letter_code
_entity_poly.pdbx_strand_id
1 'polypeptide(L)'
;MSRGGITVTAILFAILAATVWWAWQGWTAHADVQMSIHGYIALGLGVFFSLLIGFGLMALTFYSSRQGYDDLPQAKEPPGGGKEPTPRNIP
;
A
#
# COMPACT_ATOMS: atom_id res chain seq x y z
N MET A 1 -13.84 -1.21 30.69
CA MET A 1 -12.63 -1.92 30.23
C MET A 1 -12.49 -3.21 31.02
N SER A 2 -12.33 -4.36 30.36
CA SER A 2 -12.08 -5.62 31.07
C SER A 2 -10.69 -5.55 31.74
N ARG A 3 -10.55 -6.10 32.95
CA ARG A 3 -9.27 -6.09 33.69
C ARG A 3 -8.12 -6.65 32.86
N GLY A 4 -8.39 -7.68 32.04
CA GLY A 4 -7.42 -8.26 31.11
C GLY A 4 -6.99 -7.31 29.99
N GLY A 5 -7.90 -6.49 29.44
CA GLY A 5 -7.55 -5.49 28.43
C GLY A 5 -6.57 -4.45 28.96
N ILE A 6 -6.79 -3.97 30.19
CA ILE A 6 -5.89 -3.01 30.84
C ILE A 6 -4.49 -3.62 31.04
N THR A 7 -4.42 -4.89 31.46
CA THR A 7 -3.16 -5.61 31.63
C THR A 7 -2.40 -5.73 30.31
N VAL A 8 -3.08 -6.14 29.23
CA VAL A 8 -2.45 -6.28 27.90
C VAL A 8 -1.95 -4.92 27.40
N THR A 9 -2.77 -3.88 27.49
CA THR A 9 -2.37 -2.53 27.08
C THR A 9 -1.16 -2.04 27.87
N ALA A 10 -1.14 -2.25 29.19
CA ALA A 10 0.00 -1.87 30.02
C ALA A 10 1.29 -2.61 29.63
N ILE A 11 1.21 -3.91 29.34
CA ILE A 11 2.36 -4.71 28.87
C ILE A 11 2.87 -4.19 27.52
N LEU A 12 1.97 -3.89 26.58
CA LEU A 12 2.34 -3.34 25.29
C LEU A 12 3.05 -1.99 25.42
N PHE A 13 2.55 -1.10 26.29
CA PHE A 13 3.21 0.18 26.57
C PHE A 13 4.58 -0.02 27.23
N ALA A 14 4.73 -0.98 28.13
CA ALA A 14 6.01 -1.29 28.76
C ALA A 14 7.04 -1.78 27.73
N ILE A 15 6.64 -2.68 26.83
CA ILE A 15 7.50 -3.15 25.73
C ILE A 15 7.85 -1.98 24.80
N LEU A 16 6.86 -1.15 24.43
CA LEU A 16 7.09 0.03 23.60
C LEU A 16 8.12 0.96 24.24
N ALA A 17 7.96 1.30 25.52
CA ALA A 17 8.90 2.14 26.24
C ALA A 17 10.31 1.53 26.26
N ALA A 18 10.43 0.22 26.49
CA ALA A 18 11.71 -0.49 26.46
C ALA A 18 12.36 -0.44 25.06
N THR A 19 11.58 -0.62 24.00
CA THR A 19 12.09 -0.53 22.61
C THR A 19 12.56 0.88 22.26
N VAL A 20 11.81 1.91 22.66
CA VAL A 20 12.20 3.31 22.44
C VAL A 20 13.46 3.66 23.20
N TRP A 21 13.57 3.21 24.47
CA TRP A 21 14.77 3.36 25.26
C TRP A 21 15.98 2.72 24.58
N TRP A 22 15.85 1.47 24.12
CA TRP A 22 16.93 0.77 23.43
C TRP A 22 17.34 1.47 22.12
N ALA A 23 16.37 1.89 21.32
CA ALA A 23 16.61 2.62 20.08
C ALA A 23 17.34 3.95 20.33
N TRP A 24 16.96 4.68 21.39
CA TRP A 24 17.63 5.91 21.80
C TRP A 24 19.09 5.66 22.16
N GLN A 25 19.37 4.63 22.95
CA GLN A 25 20.74 4.27 23.32
C GLN A 25 21.58 3.95 22.06
N GLY A 26 21.05 3.15 21.14
CA GLY A 26 21.70 2.82 19.87
C GLY A 26 21.96 4.07 19.01
N TRP A 27 21.00 4.99 18.95
CA TRP A 27 21.16 6.26 18.23
C TRP A 27 22.28 7.12 18.86
N THR A 28 22.29 7.26 20.18
CA THR A 28 23.31 8.06 20.88
C THR A 28 24.69 7.41 20.86
N ALA A 29 24.78 6.08 20.79
CA ALA A 29 26.06 5.36 20.71
C ALA A 29 26.82 5.66 19.41
N HIS A 30 26.10 6.03 18.34
CA HIS A 30 26.67 6.40 17.05
C HIS A 30 26.65 7.91 16.80
N ALA A 31 26.44 8.74 17.83
CA ALA A 31 26.32 10.19 17.68
C ALA A 31 27.61 10.88 17.17
N ASP A 32 28.77 10.25 17.33
CA ASP A 32 30.06 10.74 16.82
C ASP A 32 30.36 10.29 15.38
N VAL A 33 29.48 9.49 14.77
CA VAL A 33 29.63 9.06 13.38
C VAL A 33 29.19 10.19 12.46
N GLN A 34 30.13 11.08 12.15
CA GLN A 34 29.96 12.09 11.10
C GLN A 34 29.87 11.38 9.73
N MET A 35 28.66 11.29 9.18
CA MET A 35 28.47 10.74 7.84
C MET A 35 29.11 11.67 6.81
N SER A 36 30.01 11.11 5.98
CA SER A 36 30.64 11.86 4.88
C SER A 36 29.59 12.45 3.94
N ILE A 37 29.92 13.54 3.25
CA ILE A 37 29.08 14.18 2.22
C ILE A 37 28.51 13.16 1.22
N HIS A 38 29.31 12.15 0.85
CA HIS A 38 28.89 11.06 -0.04
C HIS A 38 27.72 10.23 0.52
N GLY A 39 27.67 10.02 1.84
CA GLY A 39 26.60 9.26 2.50
C GLY A 39 25.26 10.00 2.47
N TYR A 40 25.28 11.32 2.70
CA TYR A 40 24.09 12.14 2.56
C TYR A 40 23.59 12.21 1.10
N ILE A 41 24.49 12.32 0.13
CA ILE A 41 24.14 12.29 -1.29
C ILE A 41 23.53 10.94 -1.66
N ALA A 42 24.12 9.83 -1.22
CA ALA A 42 23.61 8.49 -1.47
C ALA A 42 22.21 8.29 -0.84
N LEU A 43 22.00 8.75 0.40
CA LEU A 43 20.71 8.69 1.07
C LEU A 43 19.66 9.56 0.35
N GLY A 44 20.02 10.78 -0.02
CA GLY A 44 19.15 11.69 -0.76
C GLY A 44 18.74 11.12 -2.12
N LEU A 45 19.70 10.59 -2.89
CA LEU A 45 19.42 9.94 -4.17
C LEU A 45 18.56 8.69 -4.00
N GLY A 46 18.85 7.84 -3.01
CA GLY A 46 18.05 6.66 -2.71
C GLY A 46 16.59 7.01 -2.43
N VAL A 47 16.36 7.95 -1.51
CA VAL A 47 15.00 8.44 -1.19
C VAL A 47 14.34 9.04 -2.43
N PHE A 48 15.05 9.87 -3.20
CA PHE A 48 14.52 10.50 -4.39
C PHE A 48 14.06 9.48 -5.44
N PHE A 49 14.88 8.49 -5.77
CA PHE A 49 14.52 7.45 -6.73
C PHE A 49 13.37 6.58 -6.22
N SER A 50 13.35 6.21 -4.93
CA SER A 50 12.23 5.47 -4.34
C SER A 50 10.92 6.25 -4.40
N LEU A 51 10.94 7.56 -4.10
CA LEU A 51 9.76 8.43 -4.20
C LEU A 51 9.31 8.58 -5.65
N LEU A 52 10.25 8.79 -6.57
CA LEU A 52 9.96 8.96 -7.99
C LEU A 52 9.31 7.71 -8.58
N ILE A 53 9.83 6.52 -8.25
CA ILE A 53 9.25 5.25 -8.66
C ILE A 53 7.90 5.05 -7.97
N GLY A 54 7.80 5.27 -6.67
CA GLY A 54 6.55 5.11 -5.92
C GLY A 54 5.42 6.00 -6.45
N PHE A 55 5.70 7.29 -6.63
CA PHE A 55 4.75 8.24 -7.23
C PHE A 55 4.47 7.94 -8.70
N GLY A 56 5.48 7.54 -9.48
CA GLY A 56 5.32 7.15 -10.87
C GLY A 56 4.39 5.94 -11.01
N LEU A 57 4.53 4.93 -10.15
CA LEU A 57 3.65 3.77 -10.10
C LEU A 57 2.21 4.17 -9.75
N MET A 58 2.01 5.02 -8.72
CA MET A 58 0.67 5.50 -8.38
C MET A 58 0.04 6.31 -9.52
N ALA A 59 0.80 7.22 -10.14
CA ALA A 59 0.34 8.00 -11.28
C ALA A 59 -0.02 7.10 -12.47
N LEU A 60 0.76 6.06 -12.73
CA LEU A 60 0.50 5.11 -13.81
C LEU A 60 -0.76 4.27 -13.53
N THR A 61 -0.99 3.84 -12.30
CA THR A 61 -2.24 3.15 -11.92
C THR A 61 -3.46 4.04 -12.16
N PHE A 62 -3.41 5.32 -11.76
CA PHE A 62 -4.49 6.26 -12.04
C PHE A 62 -4.67 6.53 -13.53
N TYR A 63 -3.58 6.58 -14.30
CA TYR A 63 -3.63 6.73 -15.74
C TYR A 63 -4.24 5.49 -16.42
N SER A 64 -3.86 4.28 -16.00
CA SER A 64 -4.39 3.01 -16.49
C SER A 64 -5.89 2.89 -16.26
N SER A 65 -6.35 3.20 -15.03
CA SER A 65 -7.77 3.21 -14.67
C SER A 65 -8.58 4.21 -15.51
N ARG A 66 -8.00 5.35 -15.88
CA ARG A 66 -8.66 6.35 -16.75
C ARG A 66 -8.71 5.95 -18.23
N GLN A 67 -7.80 5.08 -18.68
CA GLN A 67 -7.71 4.65 -20.08
C GLN A 67 -8.47 3.34 -20.36
N GLY A 68 -9.16 2.76 -19.36
CA GLY A 68 -9.98 1.55 -19.53
C GLY A 68 -9.17 0.27 -19.75
N TYR A 69 -7.87 0.25 -19.39
CA TYR A 69 -7.03 -0.95 -19.51
C TYR A 69 -7.30 -2.00 -18.41
N ASP A 70 -7.84 -1.57 -17.27
CA ASP A 70 -8.30 -2.45 -16.18
C ASP A 70 -9.75 -2.95 -16.38
N ASP A 71 -10.43 -2.51 -17.45
CA ASP A 71 -11.74 -3.06 -17.79
C ASP A 71 -11.53 -4.47 -18.37
N LEU A 72 -12.03 -5.47 -17.65
CA LEU A 72 -12.03 -6.86 -18.08
C LEU A 72 -12.57 -6.94 -19.52
N PRO A 73 -11.92 -7.71 -20.43
CA PRO A 73 -12.45 -7.92 -21.77
C PRO A 73 -13.88 -8.42 -21.59
N GLN A 74 -14.86 -7.64 -22.08
CA GLN A 74 -16.25 -8.07 -22.07
C GLN A 74 -16.26 -9.45 -22.72
N ALA A 75 -16.54 -10.48 -21.90
CA ALA A 75 -16.67 -11.84 -22.36
C ALA A 75 -17.70 -11.77 -23.47
N LYS A 76 -17.24 -11.99 -24.70
CA LYS A 76 -18.06 -11.89 -25.90
C LYS A 76 -19.22 -12.85 -25.72
N GLU A 77 -20.38 -12.34 -25.33
CA GLU A 77 -21.59 -13.15 -25.27
C GLU A 77 -21.81 -13.70 -26.69
N PRO A 78 -21.93 -15.03 -26.84
CA PRO A 78 -22.17 -15.61 -28.15
C PRO A 78 -23.49 -15.07 -28.71
N PRO A 79 -23.52 -14.57 -29.95
CA PRO A 79 -24.70 -13.97 -30.53
C PRO A 79 -25.71 -15.07 -30.86
N GLY A 80 -26.57 -15.44 -29.91
CA GLY A 80 -27.52 -16.52 -30.18
C GLY A 80 -28.36 -17.06 -29.02
N GLY A 81 -28.78 -16.26 -28.05
CA GLY A 81 -29.66 -16.75 -26.98
C GLY A 81 -30.69 -15.73 -26.55
N GLY A 82 -31.85 -15.66 -27.24
CA GLY A 82 -32.94 -14.81 -26.75
C GLY A 82 -34.02 -14.42 -27.75
N LYS A 83 -34.34 -15.26 -28.74
CA LYS A 83 -35.62 -15.12 -29.46
C LYS A 83 -36.56 -16.21 -28.98
N GLU A 84 -37.20 -15.95 -27.84
CA GLU A 84 -38.40 -16.71 -27.46
C GLU A 84 -39.44 -16.57 -28.58
N PRO A 85 -40.01 -17.67 -29.10
CA PRO A 85 -41.09 -17.58 -30.06
C PRO A 85 -42.36 -17.15 -29.32
N THR A 86 -42.80 -15.92 -29.54
CA THR A 86 -44.13 -15.45 -29.12
C THR A 86 -45.20 -16.38 -29.72
N PRO A 87 -45.99 -17.11 -28.91
CA PRO A 87 -47.11 -17.88 -29.43
C PRO A 87 -48.16 -16.89 -29.94
N ARG A 88 -48.27 -16.83 -31.27
CA ARG A 88 -49.28 -16.05 -31.99
C ARG A 88 -50.66 -16.57 -31.59
N ASN A 89 -51.46 -15.71 -30.98
CA ASN A 89 -52.89 -15.90 -30.79
C ASN A 89 -53.57 -16.00 -32.17
N ILE A 90 -53.95 -17.21 -32.55
CA ILE A 90 -54.91 -17.47 -33.62
C ILE A 90 -56.30 -17.59 -32.98
N PRO A 91 -57.34 -17.03 -33.64
CA PRO A 91 -58.62 -16.65 -33.03
C PRO A 91 -59.41 -17.80 -32.43
#